data_AF-A0A517VXE8-F1
#
_entry.id   AF-A0A517VXE8-F1
#
_cell.length_a   1.000
_cell.length_b   1.000
_cell.length_c   1.000
_cell.angle_alpha   90.00
_cell.angle_beta   90.00
_cell.angle_gamma   90.00
#
_symmetry.space_group_name_H-M   'P 1'
#
loop_
_entity.id
_entity.type
_entity.pdbx_description
1 polymer ?
#
loop_
_entity_poly.entity_id
_entity_poly.type
_entity_poly.pdbx_seq_one_letter_code
_entity_poly.pdbx_strand_id
1 'polypeptide(L)'
;MFDRRQQTTINASKVSSLIGPLSWLSIFCLLGTLVFLFGGDKTNATPTTSTTPEIQFTDTPVKYKTAAIEDIQIGERLLGKNPIQDEVDDFVPEIIPSEWRLLHLTMHKANGKRLDMQFLRPLDWIKSNGAKLRATIDLDLPEFGAKGPAKVVSIESCPSIKSGPGNVVTGKFIHESDGNLINLRIKGQKEPTTVTANHR
;
A
#
# COMPACT_ATOMS: atom_id res chain seq x y z
N MET A 1 57.28 46.46 -5.28
CA MET A 1 58.16 46.75 -6.43
C MET A 1 57.51 46.08 -7.63
N PHE A 2 56.92 46.91 -8.52
CA PHE A 2 56.52 46.73 -9.95
C PHE A 2 56.17 45.32 -10.47
N ASP A 3 55.14 45.04 -11.29
CA ASP A 3 54.19 45.82 -12.11
C ASP A 3 53.13 44.76 -12.57
N ARG A 4 51.81 44.90 -12.43
CA ARG A 4 50.85 45.71 -13.21
C ARG A 4 50.51 45.15 -14.61
N ARG A 5 49.18 45.02 -14.82
CA ARG A 5 48.37 45.12 -16.06
C ARG A 5 48.34 43.87 -16.97
N GLN A 6 47.19 43.41 -17.51
CA GLN A 6 45.93 44.09 -17.82
C GLN A 6 44.68 43.19 -17.66
N GLN A 7 43.60 43.81 -17.17
CA GLN A 7 42.21 43.48 -17.51
C GLN A 7 41.94 43.92 -18.95
N THR A 8 41.10 43.16 -19.66
CA THR A 8 40.38 43.67 -20.83
C THR A 8 38.89 43.39 -20.70
N THR A 9 38.15 44.43 -21.02
CA THR A 9 36.73 44.69 -20.84
C THR A 9 35.95 44.53 -22.15
N ILE A 10 34.73 43.97 -22.03
CA ILE A 10 33.44 44.39 -22.61
C ILE A 10 33.28 44.45 -24.15
N ASN A 11 32.25 43.77 -24.68
CA ASN A 11 31.14 44.26 -25.54
C ASN A 11 30.33 43.04 -26.02
N ALA A 12 29.01 42.85 -25.83
CA ALA A 12 27.82 43.71 -25.93
C ALA A 12 27.40 44.07 -27.38
N SER A 13 26.44 43.29 -27.93
CA SER A 13 25.44 43.67 -28.95
C SER A 13 24.41 42.53 -28.98
N LYS A 14 23.15 42.62 -28.53
CA LYS A 14 22.03 43.52 -28.85
C LYS A 14 21.61 43.43 -30.33
N VAL A 15 20.63 42.58 -30.62
CA VAL A 15 19.61 42.85 -31.64
C VAL A 15 18.25 42.61 -30.98
N SER A 16 17.40 43.62 -31.10
CA SER A 16 16.10 43.77 -30.48
C SER A 16 14.98 43.67 -31.52
N SER A 17 13.76 43.45 -30.98
CA SER A 17 12.46 43.88 -31.51
C SER A 17 11.89 43.00 -32.64
N LEU A 18 10.58 42.75 -32.75
CA LEU A 18 9.38 43.53 -32.39
C LEU A 18 8.20 42.54 -32.58
N ILE A 19 7.26 42.32 -31.66
CA ILE A 19 5.91 42.94 -31.60
C ILE A 19 5.06 42.10 -30.60
N GLY A 20 4.26 42.80 -29.80
CA GLY A 20 3.55 42.30 -28.61
C GLY A 20 2.20 41.57 -28.83
N PRO A 21 1.36 41.52 -27.77
CA PRO A 21 0.38 40.46 -27.52
C PRO A 21 -1.02 40.80 -28.02
N LEU A 22 -1.76 39.80 -28.54
CA LEU A 22 -3.21 39.93 -28.74
C LEU A 22 -3.97 38.85 -27.96
N SER A 23 -4.60 39.34 -26.90
CA SER A 23 -5.81 38.84 -26.26
C SER A 23 -6.89 38.41 -27.27
N TRP A 24 -7.51 37.25 -27.05
CA TRP A 24 -8.86 36.95 -27.56
C TRP A 24 -9.62 36.12 -26.51
N LEU A 25 -10.10 36.78 -25.46
CA LEU A 25 -11.38 36.42 -24.84
C LEU A 25 -12.48 37.26 -25.50
N SER A 26 -13.65 36.62 -25.69
CA SER A 26 -14.97 37.19 -26.00
C SER A 26 -15.30 37.60 -27.45
N ILE A 27 -16.15 36.79 -28.09
CA ILE A 27 -17.28 37.26 -28.90
C ILE A 27 -18.37 36.17 -28.80
N PHE A 28 -19.31 36.32 -27.87
CA PHE A 28 -20.63 36.95 -27.95
C PHE A 28 -21.73 36.08 -28.57
N CYS A 29 -22.66 35.75 -27.67
CA CYS A 29 -23.99 35.19 -27.85
C CYS A 29 -24.84 35.93 -28.90
N LEU A 30 -25.69 35.20 -29.63
CA LEU A 30 -27.17 35.28 -29.59
C LEU A 30 -27.78 34.83 -30.93
N LEU A 31 -28.76 33.93 -30.83
CA LEU A 31 -30.04 33.83 -31.56
C LEU A 31 -30.59 32.41 -31.29
N GLY A 32 -31.72 32.15 -30.63
CA GLY A 32 -32.87 32.99 -30.29
C GLY A 32 -34.15 32.45 -30.93
N THR A 33 -34.76 31.43 -30.29
CA THR A 33 -36.21 31.15 -30.14
C THR A 33 -37.18 31.11 -31.35
N LEU A 34 -37.85 29.96 -31.53
CA LEU A 34 -39.32 29.70 -31.53
C LEU A 34 -39.50 28.30 -32.18
N VAL A 35 -40.26 27.35 -31.64
CA VAL A 35 -41.73 27.27 -31.68
C VAL A 35 -42.24 26.43 -30.50
N PHE A 36 -43.16 26.99 -29.72
CA PHE A 36 -44.11 26.25 -28.87
C PHE A 36 -45.38 25.97 -29.68
N LEU A 37 -45.89 24.73 -29.68
CA LEU A 37 -47.32 24.38 -29.54
C LEU A 37 -47.49 22.84 -29.56
N PHE A 38 -48.64 22.37 -29.05
CA PHE A 38 -49.06 21.00 -28.69
C PHE A 38 -48.63 20.59 -27.27
N GLY A 39 -49.47 20.52 -26.24
CA GLY A 39 -50.93 20.38 -26.19
C GLY A 39 -51.31 18.96 -25.77
N GLY A 40 -51.39 18.73 -24.44
CA GLY A 40 -52.18 17.68 -23.77
C GLY A 40 -51.80 16.21 -23.99
N ASP A 41 -51.39 15.51 -22.92
CA ASP A 41 -52.31 14.60 -22.23
C ASP A 41 -51.80 14.25 -20.82
N LYS A 42 -52.73 14.11 -19.87
CA LYS A 42 -52.44 13.67 -18.50
C LYS A 42 -52.37 12.14 -18.52
N THR A 43 -51.17 11.58 -18.43
CA THR A 43 -51.01 10.14 -18.21
C THR A 43 -50.46 9.89 -16.81
N ASN A 44 -51.22 9.08 -16.06
CA ASN A 44 -51.01 8.73 -14.67
C ASN A 44 -49.63 8.09 -14.46
N ALA A 45 -48.81 8.68 -13.60
CA ALA A 45 -47.64 8.00 -13.06
C ALA A 45 -48.11 6.86 -12.16
N THR A 46 -48.00 5.62 -12.64
CA THR A 46 -48.15 4.41 -11.83
C THR A 46 -47.00 4.38 -10.82
N PRO A 47 -47.24 4.14 -9.52
CA PRO A 47 -46.17 3.99 -8.56
C PRO A 47 -45.35 2.74 -8.94
N THR A 48 -44.07 2.95 -9.24
CA THR A 48 -43.09 1.87 -9.38
C THR A 48 -43.01 1.13 -8.05
N THR A 49 -43.49 -0.11 -8.02
CA THR A 49 -43.28 -1.04 -6.91
C THR A 49 -41.78 -1.14 -6.64
N SER A 50 -41.35 -0.72 -5.46
CA SER A 50 -40.00 -0.94 -4.96
C SER A 50 -39.72 -2.44 -4.90
N THR A 51 -39.03 -2.97 -5.91
CA THR A 51 -38.43 -4.30 -5.84
C THR A 51 -37.27 -4.21 -4.85
N THR A 52 -37.51 -4.60 -3.61
CA THR A 52 -36.46 -4.88 -2.62
C THR A 52 -35.54 -5.96 -3.21
N PRO A 53 -34.23 -5.72 -3.36
CA PRO A 53 -33.32 -6.79 -3.75
C PRO A 53 -33.30 -7.85 -2.64
N GLU A 54 -33.80 -9.04 -2.97
CA GLU A 54 -33.69 -10.22 -2.12
C GLU A 54 -32.21 -10.61 -2.05
N ILE A 55 -31.55 -10.27 -0.94
CA ILE A 55 -30.20 -10.76 -0.68
C ILE A 55 -30.32 -12.25 -0.38
N GLN A 56 -30.06 -13.07 -1.39
CA GLN A 56 -29.94 -14.51 -1.25
C GLN A 56 -28.65 -14.81 -0.48
N PHE A 57 -28.73 -14.83 0.86
CA PHE A 57 -27.70 -15.46 1.67
C PHE A 57 -27.79 -16.97 1.45
N THR A 58 -26.89 -17.51 0.66
CA THR A 58 -26.65 -18.96 0.62
C THR A 58 -25.96 -19.33 1.94
N ASP A 59 -26.78 -19.63 2.96
CA ASP A 59 -26.34 -20.10 4.27
C ASP A 59 -25.89 -21.58 4.21
N THR A 60 -24.97 -21.88 3.30
CA THR A 60 -24.21 -23.13 3.39
C THR A 60 -23.04 -22.86 4.32
N PRO A 61 -22.95 -23.47 5.52
CA PRO A 61 -21.86 -23.20 6.44
C PRO A 61 -20.56 -23.71 5.84
N VAL A 62 -19.78 -22.80 5.24
CA VAL A 62 -18.42 -23.09 4.79
C VAL A 62 -17.59 -23.33 6.04
N LYS A 63 -17.16 -24.57 6.24
CA LYS A 63 -16.31 -24.95 7.37
C LYS A 63 -14.91 -24.38 7.17
N TYR A 64 -14.62 -23.25 7.80
CA TYR A 64 -13.27 -22.67 7.79
C TYR A 64 -12.31 -23.46 8.69
N LYS A 65 -11.06 -23.56 8.26
CA LYS A 65 -9.97 -24.12 9.06
C LYS A 65 -9.16 -22.98 9.67
N THR A 66 -8.91 -23.04 10.97
CA THR A 66 -8.00 -22.14 11.66
C THR A 66 -6.58 -22.73 11.70
N ALA A 67 -5.59 -21.87 11.83
CA ALA A 67 -4.18 -22.24 12.00
C ALA A 67 -3.51 -21.26 12.97
N ALA A 68 -2.46 -21.71 13.65
CA ALA A 68 -1.65 -20.84 14.48
C ALA A 68 -0.86 -19.86 13.60
N ILE A 69 -0.65 -18.63 14.06
CA ILE A 69 -0.03 -17.57 13.26
C ILE A 69 1.43 -17.90 12.91
N GLU A 70 2.11 -18.63 13.79
CA GLU A 70 3.46 -19.13 13.59
C GLU A 70 3.58 -20.08 12.40
N ASP A 71 2.52 -20.84 12.11
CA ASP A 71 2.47 -21.83 11.03
C ASP A 71 2.13 -21.21 9.67
N ILE A 72 1.58 -19.99 9.65
CA ILE A 72 1.21 -19.30 8.41
C ILE A 72 2.47 -18.96 7.58
N GLN A 73 2.40 -19.26 6.29
CA GLN A 73 3.47 -19.01 5.33
C GLN A 73 3.10 -17.95 4.29
N ILE A 74 4.12 -17.34 3.69
CA ILE A 74 3.95 -16.44 2.54
C ILE A 74 3.29 -17.21 1.38
N GLY A 75 2.34 -16.56 0.69
CA GLY A 75 1.61 -17.15 -0.43
C GLY A 75 0.35 -17.93 -0.02
N GLU A 76 0.12 -18.15 1.27
CA GLU A 76 -1.17 -18.65 1.76
C GLU A 76 -2.27 -17.60 1.68
N ARG A 77 -3.54 -18.03 1.75
CA ARG A 77 -4.70 -17.13 1.78
C ARG A 77 -5.41 -17.18 3.12
N LEU A 78 -5.67 -16.01 3.68
CA LEU A 78 -6.42 -15.84 4.92
C LEU A 78 -7.70 -15.07 4.67
N LEU A 79 -8.75 -15.49 5.37
CA LEU A 79 -10.00 -14.74 5.40
C LEU A 79 -9.86 -13.56 6.33
N GLY A 80 -10.29 -12.39 5.84
CA GLY A 80 -10.23 -11.14 6.58
C GLY A 80 -10.41 -9.98 5.60
N LYS A 81 -10.88 -8.85 6.11
CA LYS A 81 -10.89 -7.57 5.40
C LYS A 81 -10.51 -6.50 6.40
N ASN A 82 -9.83 -5.45 5.96
CA ASN A 82 -9.65 -4.29 6.81
C ASN A 82 -11.05 -3.70 7.08
N PRO A 83 -11.48 -3.57 8.35
CA PRO A 83 -12.76 -2.92 8.66
C PRO A 83 -12.80 -1.45 8.25
N ILE A 84 -11.64 -0.79 8.19
CA ILE A 84 -11.49 0.59 7.73
C ILE A 84 -11.02 0.54 6.27
N GLN A 85 -11.97 0.58 5.34
CA GLN A 85 -11.65 0.44 3.91
C GLN A 85 -10.86 1.63 3.35
N ASP A 86 -11.05 2.82 3.92
CA ASP A 86 -10.34 4.04 3.50
C ASP A 86 -8.83 4.01 3.79
N GLU A 87 -8.37 3.08 4.64
CA GLU A 87 -6.94 2.84 4.92
C GLU A 87 -6.34 1.75 4.02
N VAL A 88 -7.14 1.13 3.15
CA VAL A 88 -6.66 0.13 2.19
C VAL A 88 -6.25 0.86 0.92
N ASP A 89 -5.01 0.64 0.47
CA ASP A 89 -4.58 1.13 -0.84
C ASP A 89 -5.52 0.60 -1.94
N ASP A 90 -6.06 1.52 -2.75
CA ASP A 90 -6.95 1.20 -3.88
C ASP A 90 -6.30 0.26 -4.91
N PHE A 91 -4.96 0.26 -4.95
CA PHE A 91 -4.17 -0.53 -5.88
C PHE A 91 -3.26 -1.51 -5.15
N VAL A 92 -3.73 -2.76 -5.03
CA VAL A 92 -2.87 -3.91 -4.67
C VAL A 92 -2.52 -4.64 -5.96
N PRO A 93 -1.25 -4.60 -6.41
CA PRO A 93 -0.85 -5.26 -7.66
C PRO A 93 -1.05 -6.78 -7.58
N GLU A 94 -1.46 -7.38 -8.69
CA GLU A 94 -1.53 -8.84 -8.81
C GLU A 94 -0.14 -9.46 -8.65
N ILE A 95 -0.07 -10.58 -7.93
CA ILE A 95 1.19 -11.30 -7.71
C ILE A 95 1.47 -12.18 -8.93
N ILE A 96 2.38 -11.72 -9.79
CA ILE A 96 2.88 -12.45 -10.95
C ILE A 96 4.15 -13.20 -10.54
N PRO A 97 4.16 -14.54 -10.42
CA PRO A 97 5.29 -15.27 -9.82
C PRO A 97 6.65 -15.04 -10.49
N SER A 98 6.68 -14.78 -11.80
CA SER A 98 7.92 -14.46 -12.53
C SER A 98 8.51 -13.09 -12.15
N GLU A 99 7.66 -12.15 -11.74
CA GLU A 99 7.99 -10.75 -11.47
C GLU A 99 8.12 -10.43 -9.98
N TRP A 100 7.95 -11.42 -9.11
CA TRP A 100 8.01 -11.25 -7.66
C TRP A 100 9.09 -12.13 -7.02
N ARG A 101 9.64 -11.69 -5.89
CA ARG A 101 10.61 -12.46 -5.10
C ARG A 101 10.25 -12.40 -3.62
N LEU A 102 10.66 -13.44 -2.90
CA LEU A 102 10.60 -13.50 -1.46
C LEU A 102 11.93 -13.01 -0.89
N LEU A 103 11.89 -11.97 -0.08
CA LEU A 103 13.05 -11.43 0.62
C LEU A 103 12.98 -11.84 2.08
N HIS A 104 14.11 -12.30 2.62
CA HIS A 104 14.29 -12.44 4.06
C HIS A 104 15.15 -11.28 4.55
N LEU A 105 14.68 -10.59 5.59
CA LEU A 105 15.38 -9.45 6.16
C LEU A 105 15.53 -9.62 7.67
N THR A 106 16.60 -9.06 8.21
CA THR A 106 16.83 -8.97 9.65
C THR A 106 17.16 -7.53 10.03
N MET A 107 16.50 -7.03 11.07
CA MET A 107 16.73 -5.73 11.67
C MET A 107 17.16 -5.90 13.13
N HIS A 108 18.18 -5.16 13.56
CA HIS A 108 18.52 -5.00 14.96
C HIS A 108 17.97 -3.65 15.45
N LYS A 109 17.04 -3.70 16.40
CA LYS A 109 16.40 -2.51 16.96
C LYS A 109 17.32 -1.81 17.95
N ALA A 110 17.03 -0.55 18.26
CA ALA A 110 17.81 0.25 19.21
C ALA A 110 17.87 -0.37 20.63
N ASN A 111 16.87 -1.16 21.01
CA ASN A 111 16.85 -1.89 22.29
C ASN A 111 17.68 -3.19 22.26
N GLY A 112 18.44 -3.45 21.19
CA GLY A 112 19.27 -4.65 21.01
C GLY A 112 18.51 -5.88 20.50
N LYS A 113 17.18 -5.81 20.39
CA LYS A 113 16.34 -6.94 19.97
C LYS A 113 16.31 -7.13 18.47
N ARG A 114 16.16 -8.39 18.04
CA ARG A 114 16.06 -8.74 16.63
C ARG A 114 14.62 -8.70 16.13
N LEU A 115 14.44 -8.30 14.88
CA LEU A 115 13.23 -8.48 14.11
C LEU A 115 13.58 -9.17 12.79
N ASP A 116 13.01 -10.35 12.59
CA ASP A 116 13.12 -11.08 11.33
C ASP A 116 11.86 -10.85 10.50
N MET A 117 12.03 -10.64 9.20
CA MET A 117 10.95 -10.27 8.29
C MET A 117 11.03 -11.09 7.00
N GLN A 118 9.86 -11.35 6.43
CA GLN A 118 9.73 -11.94 5.10
C GLN A 118 8.82 -11.04 4.27
N PHE A 119 9.30 -10.58 3.11
CA PHE A 119 8.53 -9.73 2.20
C PHE A 119 8.43 -10.38 0.82
N LEU A 120 7.21 -10.59 0.35
CA LEU A 120 6.93 -10.85 -1.05
C LEU A 120 6.77 -9.51 -1.77
N ARG A 121 7.68 -9.19 -2.70
CA ARG A 121 7.70 -7.90 -3.41
C ARG A 121 7.97 -8.05 -4.90
N PRO A 122 7.45 -7.14 -5.74
CA PRO A 122 7.80 -7.07 -7.16
C PRO A 122 9.29 -6.77 -7.38
N LEU A 123 9.84 -7.24 -8.49
CA LEU A 123 11.22 -6.98 -8.90
C LEU A 123 11.52 -5.47 -9.02
N ASP A 124 10.56 -4.67 -9.47
CA ASP A 124 10.72 -3.21 -9.56
C ASP A 124 10.85 -2.55 -8.19
N TRP A 125 10.10 -3.03 -7.20
CA TRP A 125 10.25 -2.56 -5.81
C TRP A 125 11.64 -2.90 -5.27
N ILE A 126 12.10 -4.14 -5.52
CA ILE A 126 13.43 -4.61 -5.08
C ILE A 126 14.54 -3.75 -5.70
N LYS A 127 14.44 -3.49 -7.00
CA LYS A 127 15.39 -2.64 -7.73
C LYS A 127 15.38 -1.21 -7.20
N SER A 128 14.20 -0.62 -7.01
CA SER A 128 14.03 0.78 -6.59
C SER A 128 14.54 1.03 -5.17
N ASN A 129 14.41 0.03 -4.28
CA ASN A 129 14.91 0.11 -2.91
C ASN A 129 16.37 -0.34 -2.78
N GLY A 130 17.04 -0.70 -3.87
CA GLY A 130 18.41 -1.21 -3.82
C GLY A 130 18.56 -2.51 -3.02
N ALA A 131 17.47 -3.28 -2.86
CA ALA A 131 17.44 -4.50 -2.08
C ALA A 131 18.24 -5.60 -2.80
N LYS A 132 19.50 -5.77 -2.40
CA LYS A 132 20.42 -6.78 -2.89
C LYS A 132 20.85 -7.67 -1.74
N LEU A 133 21.24 -8.90 -2.04
CA LEU A 133 21.80 -9.81 -1.04
C LEU A 133 22.90 -9.12 -0.21
N ARG A 134 22.77 -9.17 1.12
CA ARG A 134 23.64 -8.52 2.13
C ARG A 134 23.60 -7.00 2.17
N ALA A 135 22.89 -6.33 1.27
CA ALA A 135 22.67 -4.89 1.37
C ALA A 135 21.74 -4.57 2.55
N THR A 136 21.77 -3.32 2.97
CA THR A 136 20.85 -2.78 3.97
C THR A 136 19.89 -1.84 3.26
N ILE A 137 18.60 -1.96 3.57
CA ILE A 137 17.55 -1.03 3.12
C ILE A 137 16.93 -0.36 4.34
N ASP A 138 16.59 0.90 4.23
CA ASP A 138 15.87 1.61 5.30
C ASP A 138 14.37 1.35 5.17
N LEU A 139 13.77 0.87 6.26
CA LEU A 139 12.33 0.67 6.38
C LEU A 139 11.72 1.76 7.25
N ASP A 140 10.51 2.22 6.92
CA ASP A 140 9.69 3.08 7.77
C ASP A 140 8.29 2.49 7.88
N LEU A 141 8.21 1.39 8.63
CA LEU A 141 6.97 0.66 8.95
C LEU A 141 6.81 0.63 10.48
N PRO A 142 6.55 1.80 11.12
CA PRO A 142 6.49 1.93 12.56
C PRO A 142 5.42 1.04 13.21
N GLU A 143 4.31 0.80 12.53
CA GLU A 143 3.18 -0.04 12.95
C GLU A 143 3.59 -1.50 13.17
N PHE A 144 4.56 -2.00 12.39
CA PHE A 144 5.13 -3.34 12.57
C PHE A 144 6.41 -3.32 13.43
N GLY A 145 6.80 -2.15 13.95
CA GLY A 145 8.05 -1.95 14.67
C GLY A 145 9.29 -2.18 13.81
N ALA A 146 9.18 -1.96 12.50
CA ALA A 146 10.23 -2.10 11.50
C ALA A 146 10.63 -0.71 10.98
N LYS A 147 11.38 0.03 11.80
CA LYS A 147 11.86 1.37 11.48
C LYS A 147 13.38 1.45 11.56
N GLY A 148 14.01 1.84 10.46
CA GLY A 148 15.46 1.97 10.30
C GLY A 148 16.07 0.87 9.42
N PRO A 149 17.39 0.63 9.55
CA PRO A 149 18.13 -0.24 8.64
C PRO A 149 17.80 -1.71 8.82
N ALA A 150 17.36 -2.37 7.75
CA ALA A 150 17.13 -3.80 7.67
C ALA A 150 18.08 -4.45 6.65
N LYS A 151 18.79 -5.50 7.07
CA LYS A 151 19.71 -6.23 6.21
C LYS A 151 18.97 -7.31 5.41
N VAL A 152 19.18 -7.36 4.11
CA VAL A 152 18.69 -8.42 3.23
C VAL A 152 19.57 -9.66 3.39
N VAL A 153 18.96 -10.75 3.85
CA VAL A 153 19.63 -12.03 4.17
C VAL A 153 19.54 -13.02 3.02
N SER A 154 18.39 -13.11 2.35
CA SER A 154 18.21 -13.89 1.12
C SER A 154 17.19 -13.22 0.20
N ILE A 155 17.26 -13.57 -1.09
CA ILE A 155 16.28 -13.22 -2.11
C ILE A 155 16.01 -14.51 -2.89
N GLU A 156 14.78 -14.99 -2.81
CA GLU A 156 14.35 -16.29 -3.32
C GLU A 156 13.27 -16.10 -4.39
N SER A 157 13.06 -17.14 -5.21
CA SER A 157 11.95 -17.18 -6.16
C SER A 157 10.61 -16.96 -5.44
N CYS A 158 9.62 -16.43 -6.16
CA CYS A 158 8.26 -16.33 -5.62
C CYS A 158 7.77 -17.72 -5.17
N PRO A 159 7.26 -17.88 -3.94
CA PRO A 159 6.66 -19.12 -3.50
C PRO A 159 5.37 -19.40 -4.28
N SER A 160 4.86 -20.62 -4.18
CA SER A 160 3.54 -20.95 -4.74
C SER A 160 2.45 -20.13 -4.05
N ILE A 161 1.63 -19.43 -4.84
CA ILE A 161 0.49 -18.67 -4.33
C ILE A 161 -0.75 -19.57 -4.35
N LYS A 162 -1.38 -19.77 -3.18
CA LYS A 162 -2.59 -20.59 -3.09
C LYS A 162 -3.72 -19.92 -3.87
N SER A 163 -4.50 -20.71 -4.59
CA SER A 163 -5.76 -20.27 -5.19
C SER A 163 -6.89 -20.25 -4.15
N GLY A 164 -7.99 -19.57 -4.48
CA GLY A 164 -9.19 -19.50 -3.63
C GLY A 164 -9.45 -18.13 -3.01
N PRO A 165 -10.47 -18.02 -2.14
CA PRO A 165 -10.87 -16.76 -1.54
C PRO A 165 -9.89 -16.27 -0.46
N GLY A 166 -10.00 -15.00 -0.08
CA GLY A 166 -9.18 -14.37 0.96
C GLY A 166 -7.96 -13.63 0.42
N ASN A 167 -7.24 -12.96 1.31
CA ASN A 167 -6.06 -12.17 0.97
C ASN A 167 -4.80 -13.03 1.02
N VAL A 168 -3.88 -12.78 0.09
CA VAL A 168 -2.58 -13.45 0.08
C VAL A 168 -1.70 -12.88 1.19
N VAL A 169 -1.05 -13.75 1.94
CA VAL A 169 -0.03 -13.37 2.93
C VAL A 169 1.23 -12.95 2.18
N THR A 170 1.54 -11.65 2.20
CA THR A 170 2.71 -11.07 1.50
C THR A 170 3.81 -10.62 2.44
N GLY A 171 3.56 -10.62 3.76
CA GLY A 171 4.49 -10.17 4.78
C GLY A 171 4.39 -11.02 6.04
N LYS A 172 5.53 -11.31 6.67
CA LYS A 172 5.61 -11.89 8.01
C LYS A 172 6.64 -11.13 8.83
N PHE A 173 6.28 -10.81 10.08
CA PHE A 173 7.14 -10.10 11.03
C PHE A 173 7.28 -10.94 12.30
N ILE A 174 8.51 -11.21 12.71
CA ILE A 174 8.84 -12.10 13.82
C ILE A 174 9.72 -11.34 14.80
N HIS A 175 9.12 -10.91 15.90
CA HIS A 175 9.79 -10.12 16.92
C HIS A 175 10.47 -11.04 17.94
N GLU A 176 11.73 -10.77 18.23
CA GLU A 176 12.32 -11.25 19.47
C GLU A 176 11.65 -10.54 20.65
N SER A 177 11.18 -11.30 21.64
CA SER A 177 10.54 -10.74 22.83
C SER A 177 11.48 -9.78 23.55
N ASP A 178 10.96 -8.58 23.82
CA ASP A 178 11.68 -7.43 24.38
C ASP A 178 11.81 -7.46 25.90
N GLY A 179 10.98 -8.24 26.60
CA GLY A 179 10.91 -8.25 28.06
C GLY A 179 10.81 -9.63 28.70
N ASN A 180 10.59 -9.62 30.02
CA ASN A 180 10.31 -10.82 30.80
C ASN A 180 8.99 -11.43 30.32
N LEU A 181 9.05 -12.72 29.99
CA LEU A 181 7.88 -13.51 29.69
C LEU A 181 7.30 -14.05 31.00
N ILE A 182 6.00 -13.90 31.19
CA ILE A 182 5.27 -14.41 32.36
C ILE A 182 4.30 -15.48 31.88
N ASN A 183 4.22 -16.58 32.62
CA ASN A 183 3.25 -17.63 32.37
C ASN A 183 1.98 -17.38 33.21
N LEU A 184 0.93 -16.91 32.55
CA LEU A 184 -0.37 -16.69 33.16
C LEU A 184 -1.15 -18.01 33.21
N ARG A 185 -1.51 -18.45 34.41
CA ARG A 185 -2.32 -19.67 34.64
C ARG A 185 -3.74 -19.28 35.03
N ILE A 186 -4.71 -19.67 34.22
CA ILE A 186 -6.15 -19.52 34.53
C ILE A 186 -6.66 -20.85 35.10
N LYS A 187 -7.46 -20.80 36.17
CA LYS A 187 -8.08 -21.99 36.75
C LYS A 187 -8.91 -22.72 35.69
N GLY A 188 -8.62 -24.00 35.48
CA GLY A 188 -9.28 -24.84 34.47
C GLY A 188 -8.57 -24.90 33.11
N GLN A 189 -7.55 -24.08 32.88
CA GLN A 189 -6.70 -24.17 31.69
C GLN A 189 -5.58 -25.20 31.92
N LYS A 190 -5.36 -26.08 30.94
CA LYS A 190 -4.35 -27.14 31.03
C LYS A 190 -2.91 -26.62 30.94
N GLU A 191 -2.66 -25.73 29.98
CA GLU A 191 -1.35 -25.12 29.75
C GLU A 191 -1.40 -23.61 30.07
N PRO A 192 -0.33 -23.03 30.63
CA PRO A 192 -0.27 -21.59 30.84
C PRO A 192 -0.19 -20.83 29.52
N THR A 193 -0.68 -19.59 29.51
CA THR A 193 -0.47 -18.65 28.40
C THR A 193 0.75 -17.79 28.72
N THR A 194 1.78 -17.86 27.87
CA THR A 194 2.95 -16.97 27.99
C THR A 194 2.60 -15.59 27.45
N VAL A 195 2.83 -14.56 28.26
CA VAL A 195 2.57 -13.15 27.91
C VAL A 195 3.81 -12.30 28.17
N THR A 196 3.94 -11.18 27.47
CA THR A 196 4.95 -10.17 27.80
C THR A 196 4.54 -9.42 29.07
N ALA A 197 5.49 -9.14 29.96
CA ALA A 197 5.22 -8.46 31.23
C ALA A 197 4.81 -6.97 31.08
N ASN A 198 4.88 -6.41 29.87
CA ASN A 198 4.70 -4.98 29.62
C ASN A 198 3.25 -4.63 29.30
N HIS A 199 2.49 -4.31 30.34
CA HIS A 199 1.38 -3.36 30.26
C HIS A 199 1.46 -2.50 31.53
N ARG A 200 2.05 -1.31 31.42
CA ARG A 200 2.01 -0.30 32.49
C ARG A 200 0.86 0.65 32.22
#